data_AF-A0A918J9W6-F1
#
_entry.id   AF-A0A918J9W6-F1
#
_cell.length_a   1.000
_cell.length_b   1.000
_cell.length_c   1.000
_cell.angle_alpha   90.00
_cell.angle_beta   90.00
_cell.angle_gamma   90.00
#
_symmetry.space_group_name_H-M   'P 1'
#
loop_
_entity.id
_entity.type
_entity.pdbx_description
1 polymer ?
#
loop_
_entity_poly.entity_id
_entity_poly.type
_entity_poly.pdbx_seq_one_letter_code
_entity_poly.pdbx_strand_id
1 'polypeptide(L)'
;MTSQQQRRDNRRTQREAHNTSYLNPLRWHAAEAHHRLSLYATSVDRHDCYQPAQVLNEPGEIDDKDPAWFAGRGVALVSSVWMVACLFAQMTRTRLDIPFLRLPGQDDTKLTALILKVQVAFAACDVYYATQSSIGTDVILEPEGRLRSYREFCELLSQPDRRVWADPLIWFHLAIAQGERRLNLQRVLDALHELSGFLDDSLAGGASLRARWSSEL
;
A
#
# COMPACT_ATOMS: atom_id res chain seq x y z
N MET A 1 -23.38 -17.11 35.23
CA MET A 1 -22.70 -17.19 33.92
C MET A 1 -21.43 -18.01 34.10
N THR A 2 -21.27 -19.10 33.35
CA THR A 2 -20.22 -20.12 33.56
C THR A 2 -18.87 -19.67 32.99
N SER A 3 -17.78 -20.04 33.67
CA SER A 3 -16.38 -19.72 33.31
C SER A 3 -15.98 -20.10 31.87
N GLN A 4 -16.69 -21.05 31.25
CA GLN A 4 -16.52 -21.41 29.83
C GLN A 4 -17.08 -20.36 28.87
N GLN A 5 -18.18 -19.68 29.23
CA GLN A 5 -18.78 -18.65 28.39
C GLN A 5 -17.92 -17.38 28.41
N GLN A 6 -17.41 -17.00 29.60
CA GLN A 6 -16.43 -15.93 29.76
C GLN A 6 -15.12 -16.19 29.00
N ARG A 7 -14.62 -17.43 28.97
CA ARG A 7 -13.43 -17.81 28.16
C ARG A 7 -13.69 -17.76 26.65
N ARG A 8 -14.91 -18.08 26.20
CA ARG A 8 -15.31 -17.96 24.80
C ARG A 8 -15.45 -16.51 24.36
N ASP A 9 -16.06 -15.67 25.20
CA ASP A 9 -16.25 -14.24 24.93
C ASP A 9 -14.90 -13.52 24.91
N ASN A 10 -14.01 -13.76 25.89
CA ASN A 10 -12.66 -13.17 25.88
C ASN A 10 -11.85 -13.58 24.63
N ARG A 11 -11.95 -14.84 24.20
CA ARG A 11 -11.32 -15.30 22.96
C ARG A 11 -11.90 -14.61 21.74
N ARG A 12 -13.20 -14.33 21.71
CA ARG A 12 -13.86 -13.62 20.62
C ARG A 12 -13.42 -12.16 20.55
N THR A 13 -13.43 -11.45 21.67
CA THR A 13 -12.99 -10.04 21.73
C THR A 13 -11.52 -9.89 21.37
N GLN A 14 -10.66 -10.79 21.84
CA GLN A 14 -9.23 -10.78 21.49
C GLN A 14 -9.01 -11.05 19.99
N ARG A 15 -9.86 -11.88 19.36
CA ARG A 15 -9.83 -12.14 17.91
C ARG A 15 -10.30 -10.93 17.10
N GLU A 16 -11.41 -10.32 17.50
CA GLU A 16 -11.92 -9.12 16.84
C GLU A 16 -10.90 -7.97 16.93
N ALA A 17 -10.23 -7.82 18.09
CA ALA A 17 -9.15 -6.85 18.27
C ALA A 17 -7.92 -7.16 17.38
N HIS A 18 -7.48 -8.41 17.29
CA HIS A 18 -6.37 -8.80 16.40
C HIS A 18 -6.73 -8.55 14.92
N ASN A 19 -7.87 -9.04 14.46
CA ASN A 19 -8.32 -8.83 13.08
C ASN A 19 -8.39 -7.33 12.74
N THR A 20 -8.93 -6.50 13.63
CA THR A 20 -9.01 -5.05 13.47
C THR A 20 -7.61 -4.42 13.36
N SER A 21 -6.65 -4.84 14.19
CA SER A 21 -5.29 -4.26 14.23
C SER A 21 -4.44 -4.51 12.98
N TYR A 22 -4.77 -5.52 12.17
CA TYR A 22 -4.01 -5.86 10.95
C TYR A 22 -4.82 -5.59 9.67
N LEU A 23 -6.10 -5.97 9.66
CA LEU A 23 -6.93 -5.87 8.47
C LEU A 23 -7.39 -4.44 8.22
N ASN A 24 -7.63 -3.61 9.26
CA ASN A 24 -7.98 -2.20 9.02
C ASN A 24 -6.83 -1.40 8.41
N PRO A 25 -5.57 -1.50 8.89
CA PRO A 25 -4.45 -0.86 8.21
C PRO A 25 -4.29 -1.36 6.77
N LEU A 26 -4.34 -2.67 6.53
CA LEU A 26 -4.25 -3.21 5.18
C LEU A 26 -5.37 -2.67 4.28
N ARG A 27 -6.61 -2.63 4.77
CA ARG A 27 -7.77 -2.10 4.08
C ARG A 27 -7.59 -0.62 3.71
N TRP A 28 -7.13 0.19 4.66
CA TRP A 28 -6.89 1.61 4.44
C TRP A 28 -5.81 1.84 3.38
N HIS A 29 -4.67 1.15 3.49
CA HIS A 29 -3.57 1.30 2.53
C HIS A 29 -3.91 0.73 1.15
N ALA A 30 -4.69 -0.35 1.06
CA ALA A 30 -5.17 -0.88 -0.21
C ALA A 30 -6.08 0.15 -0.92
N ALA A 31 -7.01 0.75 -0.18
CA ALA A 31 -7.91 1.76 -0.71
C ALA A 31 -7.16 3.05 -1.13
N GLU A 32 -6.22 3.51 -0.31
CA GLU A 32 -5.42 4.71 -0.60
C GLU A 32 -4.48 4.50 -1.80
N ALA A 33 -3.82 3.34 -1.89
CA ALA A 33 -2.99 2.99 -3.04
C ALA A 33 -3.82 2.91 -4.32
N HIS A 34 -4.99 2.26 -4.27
CA HIS A 34 -5.90 2.19 -5.41
C HIS A 34 -6.32 3.58 -5.87
N HIS A 35 -6.78 4.42 -4.94
CA HIS A 35 -7.20 5.79 -5.24
C HIS A 35 -6.10 6.57 -5.94
N ARG A 36 -4.89 6.60 -5.37
CA ARG A 36 -3.76 7.34 -5.96
C ARG A 36 -3.42 6.83 -7.34
N LEU A 37 -3.28 5.53 -7.53
CA LEU A 37 -2.97 4.93 -8.84
C LEU A 37 -4.09 5.20 -9.87
N SER A 38 -5.35 5.32 -9.42
CA SER A 38 -6.46 5.69 -10.30
C SER A 38 -6.37 7.14 -10.80
N LEU A 39 -5.73 8.04 -10.05
CA LEU A 39 -5.45 9.40 -10.50
C LEU A 39 -4.46 9.40 -11.67
N TYR A 40 -3.42 8.55 -11.61
CA TYR A 40 -2.48 8.36 -12.73
C TYR A 40 -3.22 7.84 -13.95
N ALA A 41 -3.97 6.73 -13.80
CA ALA A 41 -4.72 6.12 -14.89
C ALA A 41 -5.71 7.10 -15.53
N THR A 42 -6.52 7.80 -14.72
CA THR A 42 -7.52 8.75 -15.21
C THR A 42 -6.88 9.94 -15.91
N SER A 43 -5.77 10.45 -15.39
CA SER A 43 -5.06 11.58 -16.01
C SER A 43 -4.41 11.17 -17.33
N VAL A 44 -3.75 10.02 -17.36
CA VAL A 44 -3.17 9.47 -18.60
C VAL A 44 -4.25 9.24 -19.66
N ASP A 45 -5.40 8.68 -19.28
CA ASP A 45 -6.49 8.43 -20.22
C ASP A 45 -7.07 9.71 -20.84
N ARG A 46 -6.93 10.86 -20.16
CA ARG A 46 -7.45 12.16 -20.60
C ARG A 46 -6.41 13.08 -21.22
N HIS A 47 -5.16 12.96 -20.80
CA HIS A 47 -4.10 13.94 -21.04
C HIS A 47 -2.76 13.30 -21.42
N ASP A 48 -2.74 11.99 -21.68
CA ASP A 48 -1.57 11.15 -21.99
C ASP A 48 -0.47 11.12 -20.91
N CYS A 49 -0.67 11.84 -19.80
CA CYS A 49 0.27 11.91 -18.69
C CYS A 49 -0.41 12.30 -17.38
N TYR A 50 0.31 12.10 -16.27
CA TYR A 50 -0.01 12.66 -14.96
C TYR A 50 1.09 13.64 -14.54
N GLN A 51 0.97 14.89 -15.01
CA GLN A 51 1.92 15.98 -14.78
C GLN A 51 2.39 16.16 -13.33
N PRO A 52 1.52 16.05 -12.28
CA PRO A 52 1.96 16.23 -10.90
C PRO A 52 3.05 15.25 -10.45
N ALA A 53 3.15 14.06 -11.04
CA ALA A 53 4.18 13.07 -10.73
C ALA A 53 5.40 13.13 -11.67
N GLN A 54 5.35 13.89 -12.76
CA GLN A 54 6.44 14.06 -13.72
C GLN A 54 7.42 15.16 -13.25
N VAL A 55 8.01 14.94 -12.09
CA VAL A 55 8.87 15.92 -11.40
C VAL A 55 10.33 15.49 -11.30
N LEU A 56 10.62 14.27 -11.77
CA LEU A 56 11.95 13.68 -11.91
C LEU A 56 11.99 12.91 -13.24
N ASN A 57 13.17 12.77 -13.87
CA ASN A 57 13.36 11.81 -14.96
C ASN A 57 13.83 10.44 -14.45
N GLU A 58 14.60 10.43 -13.36
CA GLU A 58 15.11 9.23 -12.72
C GLU A 58 15.16 9.36 -11.19
N PRO A 59 15.16 8.26 -10.41
CA PRO A 59 15.21 8.29 -8.96
C PRO A 59 16.43 9.00 -8.38
N GLY A 60 17.58 8.94 -9.08
CA GLY A 60 18.83 9.58 -8.66
C GLY A 60 18.72 11.10 -8.48
N GLU A 61 17.82 11.75 -9.22
CA GLU A 61 17.58 13.20 -9.10
C GLU A 61 17.02 13.62 -7.72
N ILE A 62 16.61 12.68 -6.88
CA ILE A 62 16.20 12.93 -5.48
C ILE A 62 17.38 13.42 -4.63
N ASP A 63 18.62 13.01 -4.94
CA ASP A 63 19.81 13.34 -4.14
C ASP A 63 20.06 14.85 -4.04
N ASP A 64 19.63 15.60 -5.04
CA ASP A 64 19.77 17.05 -5.12
C ASP A 64 18.54 17.81 -4.57
N LYS A 65 17.57 17.12 -3.94
CA LYS A 65 16.32 17.74 -3.46
C LYS A 65 16.36 18.03 -1.97
N ASP A 66 15.83 19.20 -1.61
CA ASP A 66 15.69 19.64 -0.24
C ASP A 66 14.30 19.28 0.35
N PRO A 67 14.09 19.43 1.67
CA PRO A 67 12.78 19.19 2.30
C PRO A 67 11.63 20.04 1.73
N ALA A 68 11.92 21.24 1.20
CA ALA A 68 10.90 22.10 0.62
C ALA A 68 10.38 21.51 -0.71
N TRP A 69 11.25 20.88 -1.50
CA TRP A 69 10.85 20.16 -2.69
C TRP A 69 9.90 19.00 -2.35
N PHE A 70 10.20 18.19 -1.33
CA PHE A 70 9.34 17.07 -0.89
C PHE A 70 7.96 17.53 -0.41
N ALA A 71 7.87 18.70 0.24
CA ALA A 71 6.61 19.29 0.70
C ALA A 71 5.86 20.07 -0.39
N GLY A 72 6.55 20.45 -1.47
CA GLY A 72 6.01 21.19 -2.59
C GLY A 72 5.92 20.31 -3.84
N ARG A 73 6.78 20.58 -4.83
CA ARG A 73 6.70 19.97 -6.17
C ARG A 73 6.78 18.44 -6.15
N GLY A 74 7.56 17.86 -5.26
CA GLY A 74 7.75 16.40 -5.15
C GLY A 74 6.58 15.64 -4.52
N VAL A 75 5.64 16.33 -3.86
CA VAL A 75 4.70 15.69 -2.94
C VAL A 75 3.80 14.67 -3.62
N ALA A 76 3.31 14.93 -4.84
CA ALA A 76 2.39 14.03 -5.53
C ALA A 76 3.06 12.68 -5.87
N LEU A 77 4.30 12.72 -6.38
CA LEU A 77 5.10 11.53 -6.65
C LEU A 77 5.46 10.80 -5.36
N VAL A 78 6.15 11.49 -4.44
CA VAL A 78 6.77 10.85 -3.28
C VAL A 78 5.72 10.32 -2.29
N SER A 79 4.59 11.02 -2.12
CA SER A 79 3.50 10.51 -1.27
C SER A 79 2.80 9.30 -1.88
N SER A 80 2.75 9.18 -3.22
CA SER A 80 2.24 7.98 -3.89
C SER A 80 3.17 6.78 -3.68
N VAL A 81 4.48 6.99 -3.86
CA VAL A 81 5.52 6.00 -3.55
C VAL A 81 5.43 5.56 -2.09
N TRP A 82 5.32 6.50 -1.15
CA TRP A 82 5.20 6.23 0.28
C TRP A 82 3.97 5.37 0.60
N MET A 83 2.80 5.69 0.03
CA MET A 83 1.58 4.92 0.29
C MET A 83 1.67 3.48 -0.22
N VAL A 84 2.28 3.26 -1.39
CA VAL A 84 2.50 1.90 -1.89
C VAL A 84 3.55 1.16 -1.04
N ALA A 85 4.59 1.84 -0.58
CA ALA A 85 5.56 1.25 0.36
C ALA A 85 4.88 0.84 1.68
N CYS A 86 3.99 1.68 2.22
CA CYS A 86 3.21 1.32 3.40
C CYS A 86 2.23 0.17 3.14
N LEU A 87 1.63 0.07 1.95
CA LEU A 87 0.85 -1.10 1.57
C LEU A 87 1.71 -2.37 1.61
N PHE A 88 2.93 -2.34 1.07
CA PHE A 88 3.85 -3.47 1.14
C PHE A 88 4.15 -3.86 2.59
N ALA A 89 4.38 -2.89 3.47
CA ALA A 89 4.56 -3.14 4.89
C ALA A 89 3.35 -3.84 5.53
N GLN A 90 2.13 -3.37 5.25
CA GLN A 90 0.93 -4.00 5.80
C GLN A 90 0.68 -5.40 5.23
N MET A 91 0.98 -5.63 3.95
CA MET A 91 0.92 -6.97 3.37
C MET A 91 1.94 -7.90 4.05
N THR A 92 3.17 -7.44 4.29
CA THR A 92 4.20 -8.21 5.00
C THR A 92 3.76 -8.54 6.43
N ARG A 93 3.29 -7.55 7.20
CA ARG A 93 2.77 -7.76 8.56
C ARG A 93 1.61 -8.73 8.59
N THR A 94 0.62 -8.51 7.72
CA THR A 94 -0.55 -9.38 7.62
C THR A 94 -0.10 -10.81 7.33
N ARG A 95 0.85 -11.01 6.41
CA ARG A 95 1.38 -12.34 6.06
C ARG A 95 2.10 -13.04 7.20
N LEU A 96 2.93 -12.32 7.95
CA LEU A 96 3.65 -12.88 9.11
C LEU A 96 2.67 -13.35 10.20
N ASP A 97 1.54 -12.65 10.34
CA ASP A 97 0.55 -12.91 11.37
C ASP A 97 -0.68 -13.72 10.88
N ILE A 98 -0.70 -14.19 9.61
CA ILE A 98 -1.72 -15.11 9.07
C ILE A 98 -2.02 -16.28 10.02
N PRO A 99 -1.03 -16.97 10.63
CA PRO A 99 -1.33 -18.08 11.54
C PRO A 99 -2.20 -17.71 12.75
N PHE A 100 -2.29 -16.42 13.07
CA PHE A 100 -3.08 -15.88 14.18
C PHE A 100 -4.38 -15.21 13.73
N LEU A 101 -4.52 -14.89 12.45
CA LEU A 101 -5.78 -14.45 11.85
C LEU A 101 -6.67 -15.69 11.66
N ARG A 102 -7.93 -15.60 12.09
CA ARG A 102 -8.95 -16.60 11.74
C ARG A 102 -10.16 -15.87 11.20
N LEU A 103 -10.19 -15.70 9.89
CA LEU A 103 -11.36 -15.23 9.17
C LEU A 103 -12.42 -16.35 9.12
N PRO A 104 -13.72 -16.00 9.16
CA PRO A 104 -14.78 -16.99 9.15
C PRO A 104 -14.86 -17.74 7.81
N GLY A 105 -14.43 -19.01 7.78
CA GLY A 105 -14.67 -19.95 6.67
C GLY A 105 -13.72 -19.79 5.47
N GLN A 106 -12.64 -20.58 5.40
CA GLN A 106 -11.63 -20.60 4.31
C GLN A 106 -11.02 -19.25 3.85
N ASP A 107 -11.45 -18.14 4.44
CA ASP A 107 -11.13 -16.77 4.05
C ASP A 107 -9.66 -16.41 4.26
N ASP A 108 -8.94 -17.07 5.17
CA ASP A 108 -7.49 -16.89 5.34
C ASP A 108 -6.71 -17.28 4.07
N THR A 109 -7.15 -18.33 3.38
CA THR A 109 -6.56 -18.76 2.11
C THR A 109 -6.87 -17.75 1.00
N LYS A 110 -8.08 -17.18 1.03
CA LYS A 110 -8.51 -16.15 0.08
C LYS A 110 -7.74 -14.83 0.28
N LEU A 111 -7.57 -14.37 1.53
CA LEU A 111 -6.76 -13.20 1.86
C LEU A 111 -5.32 -13.37 1.36
N THR A 112 -4.73 -14.54 1.62
CA THR A 112 -3.38 -14.87 1.15
C THR A 112 -3.29 -14.82 -0.38
N ALA A 113 -4.27 -15.39 -1.08
CA ALA A 113 -4.32 -15.38 -2.53
C ALA A 113 -4.50 -13.95 -3.10
N LEU A 114 -5.30 -13.11 -2.45
CA LEU A 114 -5.51 -11.71 -2.85
C LEU A 114 -4.27 -10.85 -2.61
N ILE A 115 -3.60 -11.00 -1.46
CA ILE A 115 -2.29 -10.36 -1.21
C ILE A 115 -1.30 -10.81 -2.29
N LEU A 116 -1.20 -12.11 -2.56
CA LEU A 116 -0.32 -12.63 -3.60
C LEU A 116 -0.66 -12.04 -4.97
N LYS A 117 -1.95 -11.90 -5.31
CA LYS A 117 -2.41 -11.28 -6.56
C LYS A 117 -1.92 -9.84 -6.71
N VAL A 118 -2.00 -9.03 -5.64
CA VAL A 118 -1.44 -7.67 -5.62
C VAL A 118 0.07 -7.70 -5.86
N GLN A 119 0.79 -8.60 -5.18
CA GLN A 119 2.23 -8.72 -5.35
C GLN A 119 2.63 -9.16 -6.77
N VAL A 120 1.89 -10.10 -7.39
CA VAL A 120 2.08 -10.51 -8.80
C VAL A 120 1.89 -9.30 -9.73
N ALA A 121 0.84 -8.51 -9.51
CA ALA A 121 0.53 -7.38 -10.36
C ALA A 121 1.63 -6.31 -10.32
N PHE A 122 2.17 -6.01 -9.13
CA PHE A 122 3.33 -5.12 -8.99
C PHE A 122 4.63 -5.72 -9.58
N ALA A 123 4.83 -7.04 -9.49
CA ALA A 123 5.98 -7.69 -10.11
C ALA A 123 5.95 -7.58 -11.65
N ALA A 124 4.77 -7.58 -12.27
CA ALA A 124 4.61 -7.28 -13.70
C ALA A 124 4.95 -5.81 -14.06
N CYS A 125 5.13 -4.95 -13.06
CA CYS A 125 5.59 -3.57 -13.19
C CYS A 125 7.07 -3.39 -12.79
N ASP A 126 7.87 -4.46 -12.78
CA ASP A 126 9.28 -4.49 -12.35
C ASP A 126 9.52 -4.17 -10.86
N VAL A 127 8.46 -4.14 -10.05
CA VAL A 127 8.58 -4.06 -8.60
C VAL A 127 8.52 -5.49 -8.05
N TYR A 128 9.64 -6.20 -8.08
CA TYR A 128 9.71 -7.63 -7.75
C TYR A 128 9.43 -7.95 -6.28
N TYR A 129 8.97 -9.18 -5.99
CA TYR A 129 8.64 -9.64 -4.63
C TYR A 129 9.70 -9.36 -3.57
N ALA A 130 10.98 -9.59 -3.89
CA ALA A 130 12.08 -9.37 -2.98
C ALA A 130 12.19 -7.89 -2.59
N THR A 131 12.08 -6.99 -3.57
CA THR A 131 12.14 -5.54 -3.32
C THR A 131 10.87 -5.04 -2.64
N GLN A 132 9.67 -5.55 -3.00
CA GLN A 132 8.43 -5.23 -2.28
C GLN A 132 8.56 -5.51 -0.77
N SER A 133 9.10 -6.67 -0.40
CA SER A 133 9.30 -7.03 1.01
C SER A 133 10.32 -6.11 1.68
N SER A 134 11.46 -5.86 1.05
CA SER A 134 12.51 -4.98 1.60
C SER A 134 11.98 -3.55 1.80
N ILE A 135 11.30 -2.99 0.80
CA ILE A 135 10.64 -1.67 0.88
C ILE A 135 9.66 -1.64 2.05
N GLY A 136 8.81 -2.68 2.17
CA GLY A 136 7.85 -2.80 3.26
C GLY A 136 8.51 -2.86 4.64
N THR A 137 9.63 -3.56 4.78
CA THR A 137 10.42 -3.61 6.02
C THR A 137 11.08 -2.27 6.32
N ASP A 138 11.63 -1.58 5.31
CA ASP A 138 12.31 -0.30 5.49
C ASP A 138 11.38 0.82 6.00
N VAL A 139 10.09 0.75 5.67
CA VAL A 139 9.10 1.71 6.18
C VAL A 139 8.52 1.33 7.54
N ILE A 140 8.84 0.16 8.10
CA ILE A 140 8.51 -0.20 9.48
C ILE A 140 9.65 0.28 10.39
N LEU A 141 9.30 1.01 11.45
CA LEU A 141 10.24 1.39 12.49
C LEU A 141 10.13 0.41 13.65
N GLU A 142 11.24 -0.29 13.89
CA GLU A 142 11.42 -1.18 15.03
C GLU A 142 12.10 -0.43 16.18
N PRO A 143 11.75 -0.71 17.45
CA PRO A 143 10.85 -1.79 17.91
C PRO A 143 9.36 -1.38 18.01
N GLU A 144 8.99 -0.15 17.66
CA GLU A 144 7.63 0.35 17.89
C GLU A 144 6.58 -0.29 16.97
N GLY A 145 7.01 -0.93 15.88
CA GLY A 145 6.12 -1.56 14.89
C GLY A 145 5.23 -0.56 14.17
N ARG A 146 5.58 0.74 14.20
CA ARG A 146 4.85 1.81 13.49
C ARG A 146 5.42 2.02 12.10
N LEU A 147 4.62 2.57 11.21
CA LEU A 147 5.12 3.03 9.92
C LEU A 147 5.92 4.34 10.08
N ARG A 148 6.92 4.53 9.24
CA ARG A 148 7.54 5.83 8.99
C ARG A 148 6.45 6.82 8.56
N SER A 149 6.47 8.00 9.17
CA SER A 149 5.76 9.16 8.66
C SER A 149 6.29 9.55 7.28
N TYR A 150 5.53 10.36 6.53
CA TYR A 150 5.96 10.88 5.24
C TYR A 150 7.33 11.59 5.32
N ARG A 151 7.56 12.38 6.36
CA ARG A 151 8.84 13.08 6.57
C ARG A 151 10.00 12.10 6.76
N GLU A 152 9.84 11.10 7.61
CA GLU A 152 10.86 10.07 7.86
C GLU A 152 11.12 9.21 6.62
N PHE A 153 10.14 9.07 5.73
CA PHE A 153 10.30 8.43 4.44
C PHE A 153 11.09 9.31 3.46
N CYS A 154 10.82 10.62 3.40
CA CYS A 154 11.62 11.54 2.60
C CYS A 154 13.09 11.53 3.05
N GLU A 155 13.35 11.52 4.35
CA GLU A 155 14.70 11.40 4.92
C GLU A 155 15.39 10.08 4.55
N LEU A 156 14.63 9.00 4.37
CA LEU A 156 15.14 7.73 3.84
C LEU A 156 15.51 7.85 2.36
N LEU A 157 14.67 8.50 1.55
CA LEU A 157 14.94 8.67 0.12
C LEU A 157 16.11 9.61 -0.18
N SER A 158 16.44 10.53 0.73
CA SER A 158 17.63 11.38 0.66
C SER A 158 18.95 10.63 0.97
N GLN A 159 18.90 9.33 1.27
CA GLN A 159 20.08 8.50 1.54
C GLN A 159 20.27 7.53 0.36
N PRO A 160 21.21 7.78 -0.59
CA PRO A 160 21.33 6.98 -1.82
C PRO A 160 21.40 5.46 -1.59
N ASP A 161 22.22 5.03 -0.63
CA ASP A 161 22.44 3.62 -0.29
C ASP A 161 21.18 2.92 0.24
N ARG A 162 20.19 3.69 0.72
CA ARG A 162 18.91 3.18 1.20
C ARG A 162 17.80 3.37 0.16
N ARG A 163 17.79 4.51 -0.53
CA ARG A 163 16.84 4.84 -1.59
C ARG A 163 16.86 3.81 -2.72
N VAL A 164 18.03 3.24 -3.03
CA VAL A 164 18.18 2.21 -4.08
C VAL A 164 17.15 1.07 -4.00
N TRP A 165 16.68 0.73 -2.80
CA TRP A 165 15.64 -0.30 -2.61
C TRP A 165 14.24 0.17 -2.99
N ALA A 166 13.97 1.47 -2.89
CA ALA A 166 12.74 2.13 -3.32
C ALA A 166 12.78 2.61 -4.79
N ASP A 167 13.95 2.67 -5.43
CA ASP A 167 14.11 3.09 -6.82
C ASP A 167 13.18 2.34 -7.81
N PRO A 168 12.99 1.00 -7.73
CA PRO A 168 12.04 0.31 -8.60
C PRO A 168 10.61 0.84 -8.48
N LEU A 169 10.21 1.25 -7.27
CA LEU A 169 8.88 1.80 -7.02
C LEU A 169 8.75 3.24 -7.52
N ILE A 170 9.83 4.03 -7.46
CA ILE A 170 9.88 5.37 -8.06
C ILE A 170 9.81 5.26 -9.59
N TRP A 171 10.62 4.38 -10.18
CA TRP A 171 10.58 4.08 -11.62
C TRP A 171 9.19 3.66 -12.10
N PHE A 172 8.52 2.78 -11.34
CA PHE A 172 7.15 2.39 -11.63
C PHE A 172 6.22 3.62 -11.72
N HIS A 173 6.25 4.51 -10.73
CA HIS A 173 5.40 5.70 -10.70
C HIS A 173 5.72 6.68 -11.84
N LEU A 174 7.00 6.88 -12.17
CA LEU A 174 7.42 7.72 -13.30
C LEU A 174 6.91 7.15 -14.63
N ALA A 175 7.06 5.83 -14.85
CA ALA A 175 6.60 5.16 -16.06
C ALA A 175 5.08 5.30 -16.24
N ILE A 176 4.29 5.00 -15.20
CA ILE A 176 2.82 5.14 -15.30
C ILE A 176 2.39 6.61 -15.41
N ALA A 177 3.15 7.56 -14.88
CA ALA A 177 2.86 9.00 -15.08
C ALA A 177 3.08 9.46 -16.52
N GLN A 178 3.93 8.75 -17.28
CA GLN A 178 4.18 8.97 -18.70
C GLN A 178 3.23 8.15 -19.61
N GLY A 179 2.25 7.47 -19.02
CA GLY A 179 1.30 6.63 -19.75
C GLY A 179 1.83 5.26 -20.16
N GLU A 180 3.05 4.92 -19.73
CA GLU A 180 3.59 3.59 -19.92
C GLU A 180 2.90 2.57 -19.01
N ARG A 181 3.09 1.27 -19.31
CA ARG A 181 2.62 0.16 -18.47
C ARG A 181 1.11 0.15 -18.18
N ARG A 182 0.29 0.82 -19.00
CA ARG A 182 -1.18 0.96 -18.80
C ARG A 182 -1.90 -0.36 -18.48
N LEU A 183 -1.62 -1.42 -19.24
CA LEU A 183 -2.22 -2.74 -18.99
C LEU A 183 -1.80 -3.34 -17.64
N ASN A 184 -0.55 -3.12 -17.22
CA ASN A 184 -0.06 -3.62 -15.94
C ASN A 184 -0.59 -2.77 -14.78
N LEU A 185 -0.70 -1.44 -14.94
CA LEU A 185 -1.36 -0.56 -13.99
C LEU A 185 -2.82 -0.99 -13.77
N GLN A 186 -3.56 -1.31 -14.84
CA GLN A 186 -4.93 -1.80 -14.71
C GLN A 186 -4.99 -3.09 -13.89
N ARG A 187 -4.07 -4.04 -14.11
CA ARG A 187 -3.98 -5.27 -13.30
C ARG A 187 -3.71 -4.98 -11.83
N VAL A 188 -2.89 -3.98 -11.52
CA VAL A 188 -2.66 -3.53 -10.13
C VAL A 188 -3.93 -2.95 -9.53
N LEU A 189 -4.63 -2.08 -10.26
CA LEU A 189 -5.91 -1.50 -9.82
C LEU A 189 -6.96 -2.59 -9.55
N ASP A 190 -7.12 -3.54 -10.47
CA ASP A 190 -8.07 -4.64 -10.31
C ASP A 190 -7.73 -5.52 -9.10
N ALA A 191 -6.45 -5.84 -8.89
CA ALA A 191 -6.01 -6.61 -7.74
C ALA A 191 -6.24 -5.88 -6.40
N LEU A 192 -5.97 -4.57 -6.35
CA LEU A 192 -6.25 -3.73 -5.18
C LEU A 192 -7.75 -3.59 -4.93
N HIS A 193 -8.55 -3.48 -5.98
CA HIS A 193 -10.01 -3.43 -5.89
C HIS A 193 -10.57 -4.70 -5.25
N GLU A 194 -10.15 -5.87 -5.74
CA GLU A 194 -10.57 -7.16 -5.19
C GLU A 194 -10.12 -7.36 -3.74
N LEU A 195 -8.88 -6.99 -3.40
CA LEU A 195 -8.40 -7.05 -2.02
C LEU A 195 -9.22 -6.12 -1.10
N SER A 196 -9.46 -4.88 -1.53
CA SER A 196 -10.23 -3.90 -0.75
C SER A 196 -11.66 -4.35 -0.54
N GLY A 197 -12.33 -4.88 -1.59
CA GLY A 197 -13.69 -5.40 -1.50
C GLY A 197 -13.79 -6.59 -0.54
N PHE A 198 -12.83 -7.52 -0.61
CA PHE A 198 -12.76 -8.63 0.35
C PHE A 198 -12.60 -8.13 1.80
N LEU A 199 -11.76 -7.12 2.04
CA LEU A 199 -11.55 -6.56 3.37
C LEU A 199 -12.76 -5.78 3.88
N ASP A 200 -13.49 -5.06 3.01
CA ASP A 200 -14.75 -4.39 3.35
C ASP A 200 -15.79 -5.39 3.86
N ASP A 201 -15.97 -6.49 3.14
CA ASP A 201 -16.88 -7.58 3.51
C ASP A 201 -16.45 -8.26 4.82
N SER A 202 -15.15 -8.56 4.95
CA SER A 202 -14.59 -9.26 6.12
C SER A 202 -14.69 -8.46 7.42
N LEU A 203 -14.69 -7.13 7.33
CA LEU A 203 -14.70 -6.22 8.48
C LEU A 203 -16.07 -5.57 8.74
N ALA A 204 -17.09 -5.87 7.92
CA ALA A 204 -18.35 -5.13 7.89
C ALA A 204 -18.16 -3.61 7.80
N GLY A 205 -17.08 -3.17 7.14
CA GLY A 205 -16.55 -1.80 7.24
C GLY A 205 -17.20 -0.79 6.29
N GLY A 206 -18.19 -1.19 5.50
CA GLY A 206 -18.72 -0.41 4.38
C GLY A 206 -17.74 -0.30 3.20
N ALA A 207 -18.13 0.36 2.11
CA ALA A 207 -17.33 0.43 0.87
C ALA A 207 -16.17 1.42 0.96
N SER A 208 -14.96 0.96 1.32
CA SER A 208 -13.76 1.78 1.57
C SER A 208 -13.33 2.60 0.35
N LEU A 209 -13.29 2.00 -0.83
CA LEU A 209 -12.94 2.70 -2.06
C LEU A 209 -13.90 3.84 -2.38
N ARG A 210 -15.21 3.58 -2.24
CA ARG A 210 -16.25 4.61 -2.43
C ARG A 210 -16.12 5.72 -1.41
N ALA A 211 -15.94 5.38 -0.14
CA ALA A 211 -15.74 6.37 0.92
C ALA A 211 -14.52 7.26 0.63
N ARG A 212 -13.42 6.66 0.11
CA ARG A 212 -12.23 7.42 -0.24
C ARG A 212 -12.47 8.38 -1.39
N TRP A 213 -13.09 7.95 -2.49
CA TRP A 213 -13.46 8.84 -3.59
C TRP A 213 -14.38 9.98 -3.15
N SER A 214 -15.34 9.73 -2.26
CA SER A 214 -16.26 10.77 -1.77
C SER A 214 -15.60 11.81 -0.84
N SER A 215 -14.45 11.49 -0.24
CA SER A 215 -13.77 12.40 0.69
C SER A 215 -12.99 13.55 0.02
N GLU A 216 -12.84 13.50 -1.31
CA GLU A 216 -12.13 14.54 -2.10
C GLU A 216 -13.07 15.37 -2.98
N LEU A 217 -14.38 15.11 -2.92
CA LEU A 217 -15.44 15.91 -3.55
C LEU A 217 -15.91 17.00 -2.59
#